data_AF-A0A328S595-F1
#
_entry.id   AF-A0A328S595-F1
#
_cell.length_a   1.000
_cell.length_b   1.000
_cell.length_c   1.000
_cell.angle_alpha   90.00
_cell.angle_beta   90.00
_cell.angle_gamma   90.00
#
_symmetry.space_group_name_H-M   'P 1'
#
loop_
_entity.id
_entity.type
_entity.pdbx_description
1 polymer ?
#
loop_
_entity_poly.entity_id
_entity_poly.type
_entity_poly.pdbx_seq_one_letter_code
_entity_poly.pdbx_strand_id
1 'polypeptide(L)'
;TMRADVNISIEGGKRAEVKNVNSIRGAYKVLKFELIRQKNILRRGGVVKQETRAYLESQMITVPMRSKEDADDYRYIPDPDLPPLVIDSEHVEEIREEMPEPAHLKSARFVEQYGIDEADAKVLTSELELANAFEEVCKKADAKVAARLMRDELKRVLHYNKIQFSESKITPANIVELIELIDSKQITPEAAHKLIEQMPGNDKTPTEIGKEMDIIGVVEDDAVIKAVDQAIDENPKAVSDYKNGQENAVNFLVGQVMRLTRGKANAGETNKIIKDKLDSL
;
A
#
# COMPACT_ATOMS: atom_id res chain seq x y z
N THR A 1 12.34 -6.67 12.78
CA THR A 1 11.93 -6.27 14.14
C THR A 1 12.69 -5.01 14.52
N MET A 2 12.04 -4.01 15.15
CA MET A 2 12.66 -2.73 15.50
C MET A 2 12.64 -2.56 17.02
N ARG A 3 13.77 -2.14 17.60
CA ARG A 3 13.89 -1.70 18.99
C ARG A 3 14.53 -0.33 19.00
N ALA A 4 14.03 0.56 19.84
CA ALA A 4 14.58 1.89 20.01
C ALA A 4 14.63 2.28 21.48
N ASP A 5 15.66 3.04 21.85
CA ASP A 5 15.73 3.78 23.10
C ASP A 5 15.54 5.26 22.76
N VAL A 6 14.58 5.91 23.42
CA VAL A 6 14.17 7.29 23.12
C VAL A 6 14.79 8.23 24.15
N ASN A 7 15.62 9.14 23.69
CA ASN A 7 16.31 10.12 24.54
C ASN A 7 15.69 11.51 24.33
N ILE A 8 15.24 12.15 25.42
CA ILE A 8 14.58 13.46 25.35
C ILE A 8 15.02 14.38 26.49
N SER A 9 15.27 15.63 26.14
CA SER A 9 15.53 16.75 27.04
C SER A 9 14.84 18.00 26.50
N ILE A 10 14.33 18.85 27.40
CA ILE A 10 13.79 20.17 27.07
C ILE A 10 14.82 21.23 27.43
N GLU A 11 15.08 22.17 26.51
CA GLU A 11 15.93 23.35 26.73
C GLU A 11 17.36 23.03 27.22
N GLY A 12 17.92 21.89 26.79
CA GLY A 12 19.26 21.47 27.21
C GLY A 12 19.34 21.01 28.67
N GLY A 13 18.19 20.76 29.31
CA GLY A 13 18.11 20.19 30.64
C GLY A 13 18.59 18.73 30.72
N LYS A 14 18.39 18.09 31.87
CA LYS A 14 18.81 16.69 32.05
C LYS A 14 17.98 15.74 31.17
N ARG A 15 18.66 14.76 30.58
CA ARG A 15 18.10 13.79 29.64
C ARG A 15 17.31 12.70 30.36
N ALA A 16 16.10 12.43 29.89
CA ALA A 16 15.37 11.20 30.20
C ALA A 16 15.61 10.19 29.06
N GLU A 17 16.07 8.99 29.42
CA GLU A 17 16.30 7.88 28.50
C GLU A 17 15.19 6.85 28.70
N VAL A 18 14.36 6.64 27.68
CA VAL A 18 13.20 5.74 27.75
C VAL A 18 13.47 4.48 26.95
N LYS A 19 13.46 3.35 27.64
CA LYS A 19 13.67 2.02 27.08
C LYS A 19 12.36 1.29 26.78
N ASN A 20 12.47 0.14 26.12
CA ASN A 20 11.35 -0.75 25.77
C ASN A 20 10.38 -0.13 24.75
N VAL A 21 10.91 0.55 23.72
CA VAL A 21 10.12 1.07 22.62
C VAL A 21 10.26 0.16 21.40
N ASN A 22 9.19 -0.55 21.08
CA ASN A 22 9.19 -1.60 20.05
C ASN A 22 8.53 -1.15 18.72
N SER A 23 8.09 0.11 18.62
CA SER A 23 7.44 0.63 17.42
C SER A 23 7.68 2.13 17.23
N ILE A 24 7.62 2.61 15.98
CA ILE A 24 7.76 4.04 15.65
C ILE A 24 6.63 4.85 16.33
N ARG A 25 5.41 4.30 16.33
CA ARG A 25 4.27 4.88 17.02
C ARG A 25 4.49 4.95 18.54
N GLY A 26 5.13 3.93 19.11
CA GLY A 26 5.57 3.92 20.51
C GLY A 26 6.56 5.04 20.81
N ALA A 27 7.56 5.23 19.94
CA ALA A 27 8.55 6.30 20.10
C ALA A 27 7.89 7.68 20.09
N TYR A 28 6.95 7.91 19.17
CA TYR A 28 6.17 9.15 19.14
C TYR A 28 5.35 9.37 20.43
N LYS A 29 4.67 8.33 20.93
CA LYS A 29 3.90 8.41 22.19
C LYS A 29 4.81 8.73 23.38
N VAL A 30 5.97 8.09 23.46
CA VAL A 30 6.98 8.33 24.49
C VAL A 30 7.45 9.78 24.47
N LEU A 31 7.84 10.30 23.31
CA LEU A 31 8.26 11.68 23.15
C LEU A 31 7.18 12.65 23.62
N LYS A 32 5.92 12.42 23.22
CA LYS A 32 4.78 13.27 23.61
C LYS A 32 4.54 13.24 25.13
N PHE A 33 4.58 12.05 25.74
CA PHE A 33 4.41 11.90 27.18
C PHE A 33 5.53 12.59 27.97
N GLU A 34 6.79 12.31 27.62
CA GLU A 34 7.94 12.90 28.32
C GLU A 34 8.01 14.42 28.15
N LEU A 35 7.64 14.94 26.97
CA LEU A 35 7.59 16.37 26.74
C LEU A 35 6.59 17.05 27.69
N ILE A 36 5.40 16.48 27.88
CA ILE A 36 4.39 17.00 28.81
C ILE A 36 4.87 16.87 30.26
N ARG A 37 5.44 15.72 30.63
CA ARG A 37 5.96 15.45 31.98
C ARG A 37 7.06 16.45 32.36
N GLN A 38 8.07 16.60 31.52
CA GLN A 38 9.19 17.51 31.77
C GLN A 38 8.72 18.97 31.86
N LYS A 39 7.84 19.42 30.94
CA LYS A 39 7.24 20.77 31.03
C LYS A 39 6.50 20.99 32.34
N ASN A 40 5.72 20.02 32.80
CA ASN A 40 4.95 20.15 34.05
C ASN A 40 5.86 20.21 35.29
N ILE A 41 6.97 19.47 35.29
CA ILE A 41 7.99 19.54 36.35
C ILE A 41 8.62 20.94 36.38
N LEU A 42 9.08 21.43 35.22
CA LEU A 42 9.71 22.75 35.10
C LEU A 42 8.75 23.89 35.49
N ARG A 43 7.48 23.84 35.06
CA ARG A 43 6.45 24.84 35.43
C ARG A 43 6.19 24.93 36.93
N ARG A 44 6.43 23.85 37.67
CA ARG A 44 6.27 23.80 39.13
C ARG A 44 7.55 24.19 39.89
N GLY A 45 8.57 24.68 39.19
CA GLY A 45 9.89 24.97 39.76
C GLY A 45 10.70 23.72 40.12
N GLY A 46 10.29 22.54 39.65
CA GLY A 46 11.00 21.29 39.85
C GLY A 46 12.15 21.11 38.85
N VAL A 47 13.08 20.21 39.17
CA VAL A 47 14.22 19.88 38.31
C VAL A 47 14.01 18.50 37.69
N VAL A 48 14.12 18.41 36.37
CA VAL A 48 14.15 17.12 35.66
C VAL A 48 15.46 16.41 36.02
N LYS A 49 15.38 15.19 36.54
CA LYS A 49 16.56 14.36 36.85
C LYS A 49 16.97 13.55 35.63
N GLN A 50 18.26 13.22 35.54
CA GLN A 50 18.75 12.26 34.56
C GLN A 50 18.37 10.85 35.05
N GLU A 51 17.47 10.18 34.34
CA GLU A 51 16.91 8.90 34.76
C GLU A 51 16.61 8.01 33.57
N THR A 52 16.73 6.70 33.79
CA THR A 52 16.26 5.70 32.84
C THR A 52 14.82 5.33 33.18
N ARG A 53 13.94 5.43 32.19
CA ARG A 53 12.51 5.12 32.31
C ARG A 53 12.14 3.97 31.39
N ALA A 54 11.10 3.21 31.73
CA ALA A 54 10.50 2.22 30.84
C ALA A 54 9.21 2.77 30.26
N TYR A 55 8.96 2.51 28.98
CA TYR A 55 7.65 2.72 28.38
C TYR A 55 6.73 1.52 28.67
N LEU A 56 5.59 1.78 29.32
CA LEU A 56 4.52 0.82 29.53
C LEU A 56 3.44 1.05 28.49
N GLU A 57 3.46 0.27 27.40
CA GLU A 57 2.58 0.48 26.25
C GLU A 57 1.09 0.32 26.59
N SER A 58 0.75 -0.57 27.53
CA SER A 58 -0.63 -0.80 27.99
C SER A 58 -1.27 0.42 28.67
N GLN A 59 -0.46 1.23 29.34
CA GLN A 59 -0.90 2.43 30.06
C GLN A 59 -0.54 3.73 29.32
N MET A 60 0.28 3.64 28.27
CA MET A 60 0.84 4.77 27.53
C MET A 60 1.57 5.78 28.42
N ILE A 61 2.24 5.28 29.47
CA ILE A 61 3.03 6.08 30.40
C ILE A 61 4.49 5.65 30.39
N THR A 62 5.36 6.52 30.89
CA THR A 62 6.73 6.15 31.26
C THR A 62 6.83 6.02 32.78
N VAL A 63 7.53 4.99 33.24
CA VAL A 63 7.79 4.77 34.66
C VAL A 63 9.28 4.82 34.93
N PRO A 64 9.73 5.42 36.05
CA PRO A 64 11.14 5.39 36.41
C PRO A 64 11.56 3.95 36.68
N MET A 65 12.70 3.53 36.14
CA MET A 65 13.30 2.23 36.48
C MET A 65 14.41 2.41 37.50
N ARG A 66 15.42 3.22 37.16
CA ARG A 66 16.63 3.45 37.95
C ARG A 66 17.05 4.91 37.85
N SER A 67 17.39 5.54 38.97
CA SER A 67 18.14 6.80 38.97
C SER A 67 19.58 6.52 38.53
N LYS A 68 20.04 7.21 37.48
CA LYS A 68 21.47 7.26 37.16
C LYS A 68 22.11 8.21 38.17
N GLU A 69 22.52 7.69 39.32
CA GLU A 69 23.31 8.46 40.29
C GLU A 69 24.76 8.62 39.81
N ASP A 70 25.25 7.68 38.98
CA ASP A 70 26.56 7.72 38.32
C ASP A 70 26.47 7.28 36.85
N ALA A 71 27.45 7.70 36.03
CA ALA A 71 27.64 7.14 34.69
C ALA A 71 28.20 5.72 34.81
N ASP A 72 27.62 4.75 34.09
CA ASP A 72 28.10 3.37 34.10
C ASP A 72 29.53 3.32 33.55
N ASP A 73 30.50 2.92 34.37
CA ASP A 73 31.87 2.65 33.92
C ASP A 73 31.93 1.25 33.29
N TYR A 74 31.74 1.21 31.97
CA TYR A 74 31.80 -0.02 31.19
C TYR A 74 33.22 -0.59 31.04
N ARG A 75 34.26 0.15 31.45
CA ARG A 75 35.68 -0.26 31.35
C ARG A 75 36.02 -0.80 29.96
N TYR A 76 35.67 -0.03 28.93
CA TYR A 76 35.95 -0.39 27.54
C TYR A 76 37.44 -0.66 27.35
N ILE A 77 37.76 -1.89 26.93
CA ILE A 77 39.09 -2.30 26.48
C ILE A 77 38.94 -2.90 25.07
N PRO A 78 39.94 -2.74 24.19
CA PRO A 78 39.98 -3.53 22.96
C PRO A 78 39.96 -5.00 23.30
N ASP A 79 39.11 -5.76 22.60
CA ASP A 79 39.04 -7.21 22.79
C ASP A 79 40.36 -7.84 22.29
N PRO A 80 41.18 -8.44 23.17
CA PRO A 80 42.49 -8.97 22.79
C PRO A 80 42.36 -10.25 21.95
N ASP A 81 41.20 -10.92 21.99
CA ASP A 81 40.96 -12.16 21.24
C ASP A 81 40.54 -11.85 19.79
N LEU A 82 40.13 -10.61 19.50
CA LEU A 82 39.72 -10.16 18.17
C LEU A 82 40.82 -9.29 17.53
N PRO A 83 41.49 -9.76 16.45
CA PRO A 83 42.40 -8.90 15.72
C PRO A 83 41.63 -7.74 15.07
N PRO A 84 42.26 -6.56 14.89
CA PRO A 84 41.63 -5.45 14.19
C PRO A 84 41.16 -5.86 12.79
N LEU A 85 39.90 -5.63 12.48
CA LEU A 85 39.36 -5.81 11.14
C LEU A 85 39.83 -4.67 10.25
N VAL A 86 40.69 -4.98 9.28
CA VAL A 86 41.10 -4.04 8.23
C VAL A 86 40.19 -4.25 7.04
N ILE A 87 39.44 -3.22 6.68
CA ILE A 87 38.58 -3.21 5.50
C ILE A 87 39.32 -2.41 4.42
N ASP A 88 39.73 -3.08 3.35
CA ASP A 88 40.39 -2.42 2.22
C ASP A 88 39.38 -1.67 1.33
N SER A 89 39.90 -0.82 0.44
CA SER A 89 39.07 -0.03 -0.46
C SER A 89 38.36 -0.88 -1.52
N GLU A 90 38.95 -2.00 -1.94
CA GLU A 90 38.36 -2.88 -2.95
C GLU A 90 37.06 -3.48 -2.40
N HIS A 91 37.09 -3.98 -1.16
CA HIS A 91 35.92 -4.52 -0.48
C HIS A 91 34.82 -3.47 -0.23
N VAL A 92 35.20 -2.22 0.04
CA VAL A 92 34.22 -1.12 0.18
C VAL A 92 33.52 -0.84 -1.14
N GLU A 93 34.23 -0.84 -2.26
CA GLU A 93 33.61 -0.63 -3.58
C GLU A 93 32.73 -1.81 -3.98
N GLU A 94 33.14 -3.06 -3.72
CA GLU A 94 32.30 -4.25 -3.93
C GLU A 94 30.94 -4.13 -3.22
N ILE A 95 30.94 -3.82 -1.92
CA ILE A 95 29.70 -3.64 -1.14
C ILE A 95 28.87 -2.47 -1.69
N ARG A 96 29.53 -1.39 -2.13
CA ARG A 96 28.85 -0.23 -2.67
C ARG A 96 28.14 -0.55 -3.99
N GLU A 97 28.74 -1.39 -4.84
CA GLU A 97 28.13 -1.84 -6.09
C GLU A 97 26.93 -2.78 -5.87
N GLU A 98 26.94 -3.58 -4.81
CA GLU A 98 25.82 -4.46 -4.44
C GLU A 98 24.67 -3.74 -3.75
N MET A 99 24.93 -2.59 -3.11
CA MET A 99 23.95 -1.88 -2.30
C MET A 99 22.80 -1.32 -3.16
N PRO A 100 21.54 -1.66 -2.84
CA PRO A 100 20.41 -1.18 -3.63
C PRO A 100 20.21 0.33 -3.46
N GLU A 101 19.62 0.95 -4.48
CA GLU A 101 19.22 2.36 -4.44
C GLU A 101 18.28 2.63 -3.25
N PRO A 102 18.61 3.59 -2.37
CA PRO A 102 17.74 3.96 -1.25
C PRO A 102 16.35 4.41 -1.72
N ALA A 103 15.31 3.99 -1.00
CA ALA A 103 13.91 4.24 -1.37
C ALA A 103 13.58 5.72 -1.66
N HIS A 104 14.17 6.67 -0.93
CA HIS A 104 13.92 8.10 -1.13
C HIS A 104 14.54 8.64 -2.42
N LEU A 105 15.72 8.13 -2.83
CA LEU A 105 16.34 8.46 -4.11
C LEU A 105 15.57 7.82 -5.26
N LYS A 106 15.21 6.52 -5.10
CA LYS A 106 14.41 5.79 -6.08
C LYS A 106 13.04 6.43 -6.31
N SER A 107 12.40 6.91 -5.24
CA SER A 107 11.12 7.62 -5.33
C SER A 107 11.25 8.93 -6.10
N ALA A 108 12.29 9.73 -5.83
CA ALA A 108 12.54 10.96 -6.59
C ALA A 108 12.82 10.66 -8.07
N ARG A 109 13.63 9.63 -8.36
CA ARG A 109 13.90 9.17 -9.72
C ARG A 109 12.63 8.71 -10.43
N PHE A 110 11.73 8.00 -9.75
CA PHE A 110 10.49 7.56 -10.37
C PHE A 110 9.61 8.73 -10.81
N VAL A 111 9.55 9.79 -10.00
CA VAL A 111 8.83 11.02 -10.38
C VAL A 111 9.47 11.67 -11.61
N GLU A 112 10.80 11.80 -11.64
CA GLU A 112 11.53 12.44 -12.74
C GLU A 112 11.49 11.63 -14.05
N GLN A 113 11.75 10.32 -13.96
CA GLN A 113 11.92 9.44 -15.11
C GLN A 113 10.59 8.92 -15.68
N TYR A 114 9.63 8.60 -14.81
CA TYR A 114 8.36 8.00 -15.22
C TYR A 114 7.18 8.99 -15.17
N GLY A 115 7.39 10.20 -14.63
CA GLY A 115 6.37 11.25 -14.59
C GLY A 115 5.15 10.88 -13.74
N ILE A 116 5.35 10.06 -12.70
CA ILE A 116 4.30 9.66 -11.75
C ILE A 116 4.26 10.59 -10.55
N ASP A 117 3.13 10.61 -9.83
CA ASP A 117 2.99 11.46 -8.65
C ASP A 117 3.90 11.01 -7.50
N GLU A 118 4.37 11.97 -6.69
CA GLU A 118 5.25 11.69 -5.54
C GLU A 118 4.60 10.71 -4.54
N ALA A 119 3.29 10.80 -4.36
CA ALA A 119 2.54 9.89 -3.51
C ALA A 119 2.60 8.44 -4.02
N ASP A 120 2.49 8.24 -5.33
CA ASP A 120 2.53 6.92 -5.96
C ASP A 120 3.95 6.36 -5.91
N ALA A 121 4.94 7.18 -6.22
CA ALA A 121 6.35 6.82 -6.14
C ALA A 121 6.71 6.33 -4.72
N LYS A 122 6.30 7.06 -3.68
CA LYS A 122 6.55 6.68 -2.28
C LYS A 122 5.96 5.31 -1.91
N VAL A 123 4.77 4.98 -2.42
CA VAL A 123 4.14 3.69 -2.15
C VAL A 123 4.82 2.57 -2.93
N LEU A 124 5.17 2.80 -4.20
CA LEU A 124 5.85 1.79 -5.03
C LEU A 124 7.26 1.48 -4.50
N THR A 125 7.94 2.46 -3.90
CA THR A 125 9.25 2.28 -3.27
C THR A 125 9.19 1.84 -1.81
N SER A 126 8.03 1.44 -1.29
CA SER A 126 7.90 0.98 0.10
C SER A 126 8.60 -0.37 0.34
N GLU A 127 8.69 -1.18 -0.71
CA GLU A 127 9.30 -2.52 -0.74
C GLU A 127 10.25 -2.57 -1.94
N LEU A 128 11.43 -3.16 -1.76
CA LEU A 128 12.47 -3.19 -2.81
C LEU A 128 11.99 -3.99 -4.03
N GLU A 129 11.38 -5.14 -3.78
CA GLU A 129 10.91 -6.07 -4.80
C GLU A 129 9.75 -5.47 -5.61
N LEU A 130 8.86 -4.73 -4.95
CA LEU A 130 7.78 -4.00 -5.63
C LEU A 130 8.33 -2.89 -6.52
N ALA A 131 9.32 -2.13 -6.03
CA ALA A 131 9.97 -1.07 -6.79
C ALA A 131 10.68 -1.64 -8.02
N ASN A 132 11.39 -2.76 -7.87
CA ASN A 132 12.07 -3.43 -8.97
C ASN A 132 11.05 -3.98 -9.98
N ALA A 133 9.94 -4.57 -9.51
CA ALA A 133 8.88 -5.04 -10.39
C ALA A 133 8.25 -3.90 -11.21
N PHE A 134 8.04 -2.73 -10.59
CA PHE A 134 7.50 -1.56 -11.29
C PHE A 134 8.41 -1.12 -12.44
N GLU A 135 9.72 -1.08 -12.24
CA GLU A 135 10.66 -0.75 -13.31
C GLU A 135 10.63 -1.76 -14.45
N GLU A 136 10.56 -3.05 -14.15
CA GLU A 136 10.43 -4.10 -15.17
C GLU A 136 9.11 -3.99 -15.95
N VAL A 137 8.02 -3.64 -15.28
CA VAL A 137 6.72 -3.40 -15.92
C VAL A 137 6.79 -2.16 -16.84
N CYS A 138 7.42 -1.08 -16.39
CA CYS A 138 7.56 0.16 -17.17
C CYS A 138 8.40 -0.01 -18.46
N LYS A 139 9.17 -1.09 -18.59
CA LYS A 139 9.85 -1.42 -19.87
C LYS A 139 8.87 -1.85 -20.96
N LYS A 140 7.67 -2.31 -20.60
CA LYS A 140 6.69 -2.90 -21.54
C LYS A 140 5.32 -2.22 -21.52
N ALA A 141 4.99 -1.49 -20.46
CA ALA A 141 3.70 -0.84 -20.26
C ALA A 141 3.88 0.65 -19.93
N ASP A 142 2.82 1.44 -20.13
CA ASP A 142 2.81 2.85 -19.72
C ASP A 142 3.00 2.98 -18.20
N ALA A 143 3.94 3.83 -17.80
CA ALA A 143 4.33 3.93 -16.40
C ALA A 143 3.24 4.51 -15.50
N LYS A 144 2.37 5.38 -16.01
CA LYS A 144 1.26 5.95 -15.22
C LYS A 144 0.15 4.93 -15.01
N VAL A 145 -0.16 4.16 -16.06
CA VAL A 145 -1.11 3.04 -15.96
C VAL A 145 -0.59 1.98 -14.99
N ALA A 146 0.69 1.58 -15.13
CA ALA A 146 1.34 0.63 -14.22
C ALA A 146 1.36 1.14 -12.78
N ALA A 147 1.72 2.41 -12.56
CA ALA A 147 1.79 2.98 -11.22
C ALA A 147 0.43 2.97 -10.53
N ARG A 148 -0.62 3.38 -11.24
CA ARG A 148 -1.99 3.35 -10.71
C ARG A 148 -2.43 1.93 -10.37
N LEU A 149 -2.26 0.98 -11.30
CA LEU A 149 -2.66 -0.42 -11.08
C LEU A 149 -1.91 -1.06 -9.90
N MET A 150 -0.59 -0.85 -9.83
CA MET A 150 0.25 -1.44 -8.79
C MET A 150 0.04 -0.78 -7.43
N ARG A 151 -0.13 0.55 -7.39
CA ARG A 151 -0.36 1.30 -6.16
C ARG A 151 -1.75 1.09 -5.59
N ASP A 152 -2.78 1.02 -6.44
CA ASP A 152 -4.17 0.88 -5.99
C ASP A 152 -4.52 -0.59 -5.82
N GLU A 153 -4.59 -1.33 -6.92
CA GLU A 153 -5.18 -2.67 -6.92
C GLU A 153 -4.24 -3.74 -6.37
N LEU A 154 -2.99 -3.78 -6.84
CA LEU A 154 -2.03 -4.78 -6.36
C LEU A 154 -1.78 -4.62 -4.86
N LYS A 155 -1.43 -3.41 -4.39
CA LYS A 155 -1.24 -3.14 -2.96
C LYS A 155 -2.48 -3.41 -2.12
N ARG A 156 -3.70 -3.11 -2.62
CA ARG A 156 -4.95 -3.46 -1.94
C ARG A 156 -5.05 -4.97 -1.72
N VAL A 157 -4.80 -5.77 -2.75
CA VAL A 157 -4.86 -7.24 -2.70
C VAL A 157 -3.80 -7.79 -1.75
N LEU A 158 -2.55 -7.31 -1.83
CA LEU A 158 -1.46 -7.74 -0.95
C LEU A 158 -1.78 -7.43 0.52
N HIS A 159 -2.26 -6.21 0.80
CA HIS A 159 -2.64 -5.79 2.15
C HIS A 159 -3.81 -6.62 2.70
N TYR A 160 -4.83 -6.90 1.89
CA TYR A 160 -5.97 -7.73 2.28
C TYR A 160 -5.54 -9.15 2.67
N ASN A 161 -4.62 -9.74 1.89
CA ASN A 161 -4.06 -11.06 2.15
C ASN A 161 -2.96 -11.07 3.23
N LYS A 162 -2.54 -9.90 3.72
CA LYS A 162 -1.44 -9.73 4.70
C LYS A 162 -0.11 -10.34 4.24
N ILE A 163 0.19 -10.23 2.95
CA ILE A 163 1.42 -10.71 2.32
C ILE A 163 2.19 -9.55 1.70
N GLN A 164 3.51 -9.69 1.59
CA GLN A 164 4.36 -8.79 0.83
C GLN A 164 4.35 -9.12 -0.66
N PHE A 165 4.86 -8.21 -1.50
CA PHE A 165 4.95 -8.48 -2.94
C PHE A 165 5.82 -9.72 -3.23
N SER A 166 6.93 -9.87 -2.51
CA SER A 166 7.85 -11.02 -2.60
C SER A 166 7.19 -12.37 -2.28
N GLU A 167 6.13 -12.38 -1.48
CA GLU A 167 5.40 -13.59 -1.07
C GLU A 167 4.22 -13.92 -2.00
N SER A 168 3.83 -12.99 -2.86
CA SER A 168 2.62 -13.08 -3.67
C SER A 168 2.69 -14.06 -4.84
N LYS A 169 3.91 -14.45 -5.25
CA LYS A 169 4.24 -15.13 -6.51
C LYS A 169 3.89 -14.34 -7.78
N ILE A 170 3.37 -13.13 -7.67
CA ILE A 170 3.04 -12.29 -8.83
C ILE A 170 4.36 -11.82 -9.44
N THR A 171 4.53 -12.08 -10.74
CA THR A 171 5.71 -11.64 -11.48
C THR A 171 5.44 -10.33 -12.25
N PRO A 172 6.48 -9.56 -12.61
CA PRO A 172 6.32 -8.40 -13.49
C PRO A 172 5.63 -8.74 -14.82
N ALA A 173 5.90 -9.94 -15.36
CA ALA A 173 5.26 -10.42 -16.58
C ALA A 173 3.74 -10.56 -16.42
N ASN A 174 3.25 -11.03 -15.28
CA ASN A 174 1.81 -11.11 -15.04
C ASN A 174 1.17 -9.72 -14.91
N ILE A 175 1.88 -8.74 -14.37
CA ILE A 175 1.36 -7.36 -14.29
C ILE A 175 1.27 -6.75 -15.69
N VAL A 176 2.30 -6.95 -16.53
CA VAL A 176 2.28 -6.49 -17.93
C VAL A 176 1.12 -7.13 -18.70
N GLU A 177 0.94 -8.44 -18.59
CA GLU A 177 -0.15 -9.16 -19.27
C GLU A 177 -1.53 -8.68 -18.80
N LEU A 178 -1.70 -8.39 -17.50
CA LEU A 178 -2.93 -7.79 -16.98
C LEU A 178 -3.19 -6.40 -17.59
N ILE A 179 -2.15 -5.56 -17.71
CA ILE A 179 -2.28 -4.24 -18.36
C ILE A 179 -2.66 -4.41 -19.84
N GLU A 180 -2.03 -5.34 -20.56
CA GLU A 180 -2.35 -5.62 -21.96
C GLU A 180 -3.81 -6.08 -22.16
N LEU A 181 -4.36 -6.90 -21.25
CA LEU A 181 -5.76 -7.31 -21.29
C LEU A 181 -6.72 -6.12 -21.10
N ILE A 182 -6.36 -5.17 -20.24
CA ILE A 182 -7.14 -3.94 -20.01
C ILE A 182 -7.05 -3.02 -21.24
N ASP A 183 -5.84 -2.76 -21.74
CA ASP A 183 -5.59 -1.84 -22.86
C ASP A 183 -6.19 -2.36 -24.17
N SER A 184 -6.16 -3.68 -24.39
CA SER A 184 -6.82 -4.33 -25.53
C SER A 184 -8.34 -4.44 -25.37
N LYS A 185 -8.92 -3.94 -24.28
CA LYS A 185 -10.34 -4.01 -23.93
C LYS A 185 -10.90 -5.43 -23.90
N GLN A 186 -10.05 -6.44 -23.69
CA GLN A 186 -10.49 -7.83 -23.56
C GLN A 186 -11.16 -8.09 -22.22
N ILE A 187 -10.85 -7.27 -21.21
CA ILE A 187 -11.52 -7.28 -19.91
C ILE A 187 -11.96 -5.86 -19.53
N THR A 188 -13.04 -5.77 -18.77
CA THR A 188 -13.50 -4.51 -18.17
C THR A 188 -12.65 -4.17 -16.92
N PRO A 189 -12.63 -2.90 -16.47
CA PRO A 189 -11.99 -2.54 -15.21
C PRO A 189 -12.47 -3.36 -14.02
N GLU A 190 -13.78 -3.65 -13.95
CA GLU A 190 -14.37 -4.48 -12.89
C GLU A 190 -13.92 -5.94 -12.97
N ALA A 191 -13.74 -6.47 -14.17
CA ALA A 191 -13.19 -7.81 -14.37
C ALA A 191 -11.70 -7.86 -13.98
N ALA A 192 -10.92 -6.82 -14.28
CA ALA A 192 -9.53 -6.71 -13.87
C ALA A 192 -9.36 -6.74 -12.35
N HIS A 193 -10.24 -6.07 -11.60
CA HIS A 193 -10.24 -6.10 -10.14
C HIS A 193 -10.49 -7.51 -9.59
N LYS A 194 -11.39 -8.27 -10.21
CA LYS A 194 -11.64 -9.67 -9.81
C LYS A 194 -10.46 -10.58 -10.17
N LEU A 195 -9.84 -10.34 -11.33
CA LEU A 195 -8.72 -11.12 -11.80
C LEU A 195 -7.50 -10.95 -10.88
N ILE A 196 -7.14 -9.72 -10.52
CA ILE A 196 -5.99 -9.44 -9.65
C ILE A 196 -6.18 -9.99 -8.23
N GLU A 197 -7.42 -10.11 -7.75
CA GLU A 197 -7.72 -10.77 -6.47
C GLU A 197 -7.42 -12.28 -6.47
N GLN A 198 -7.43 -12.93 -7.65
CA GLN A 198 -7.15 -14.37 -7.79
C GLN A 198 -5.69 -14.67 -8.16
N MET A 199 -4.87 -13.66 -8.40
CA MET A 199 -3.46 -13.83 -8.77
C MET A 199 -2.56 -14.29 -7.62
N PRO A 200 -2.69 -13.80 -6.36
CA PRO A 200 -1.78 -14.20 -5.29
C PRO A 200 -1.80 -15.70 -5.03
N GLY A 201 -0.61 -16.32 -5.01
CA GLY A 201 -0.46 -17.75 -4.75
C GLY A 201 -0.84 -18.68 -5.91
N ASN A 202 -1.34 -18.13 -7.02
CA ASN A 202 -1.68 -18.87 -8.22
C ASN A 202 -0.48 -18.91 -9.18
N ASP A 203 -0.17 -20.09 -9.72
CA ASP A 203 0.95 -20.27 -10.65
C ASP A 203 0.54 -20.05 -12.12
N LYS A 204 -0.75 -19.75 -12.38
CA LYS A 204 -1.30 -19.48 -13.71
C LYS A 204 -1.13 -18.02 -14.13
N THR A 205 -1.12 -17.80 -15.43
CA THR A 205 -1.09 -16.46 -16.03
C THR A 205 -2.44 -15.73 -15.88
N PRO A 206 -2.46 -14.38 -15.87
CA PRO A 206 -3.66 -13.56 -15.96
C PRO A 206 -4.65 -14.04 -17.03
N THR A 207 -4.17 -14.37 -18.24
CA THR A 207 -5.05 -14.85 -19.32
C THR A 207 -5.70 -16.18 -18.98
N GLU A 208 -4.96 -17.13 -18.40
CA GLU A 208 -5.52 -18.42 -17.99
C GLU A 208 -6.57 -18.26 -16.88
N ILE A 209 -6.26 -17.45 -15.86
CA ILE A 209 -7.20 -17.14 -14.78
C ILE A 209 -8.47 -16.48 -15.35
N GLY A 210 -8.30 -15.51 -16.25
CA GLY A 210 -9.43 -14.82 -16.88
C GLY A 210 -10.29 -15.73 -17.77
N LYS A 211 -9.69 -16.72 -18.45
CA LYS A 211 -10.44 -17.75 -19.20
C LYS A 211 -11.23 -18.66 -18.28
N GLU A 212 -10.62 -19.13 -17.18
CA GLU A 212 -11.29 -20.00 -16.21
C GLU A 212 -12.45 -19.31 -15.48
N MET A 213 -12.30 -18.02 -15.21
CA MET A 213 -13.35 -17.19 -14.63
C MET A 213 -14.42 -16.77 -15.64
N ASP A 214 -14.24 -17.08 -16.93
CA ASP A 214 -15.13 -16.66 -18.01
C ASP A 214 -15.37 -15.13 -17.95
N ILE A 215 -14.28 -14.36 -17.83
CA ILE A 215 -14.31 -12.87 -17.79
C ILE A 215 -13.58 -12.23 -18.98
N ILE A 216 -12.92 -13.03 -19.81
CA ILE A 216 -12.26 -12.56 -21.04
C ILE A 216 -13.28 -12.52 -22.17
N GLY A 217 -13.28 -11.42 -22.90
CA GLY A 217 -14.11 -11.16 -24.07
C GLY A 217 -15.13 -10.07 -23.84
N VAL A 218 -15.33 -9.25 -24.87
CA VAL A 218 -16.39 -8.25 -24.94
C VAL A 218 -17.70 -8.96 -25.32
N VAL A 219 -18.78 -8.66 -24.61
CA VAL A 219 -20.12 -9.12 -25.01
C VAL A 219 -20.53 -8.29 -26.21
N GLU A 220 -20.94 -8.94 -27.31
CA GLU A 220 -21.51 -8.22 -28.47
C GLU A 220 -22.67 -7.33 -28.03
N ASP A 221 -22.80 -6.15 -28.66
CA ASP A 221 -23.82 -5.15 -28.32
C ASP A 221 -25.23 -5.76 -28.24
N ASP A 222 -25.56 -6.71 -29.12
CA ASP A 222 -26.84 -7.42 -29.13
C ASP A 222 -27.12 -8.23 -27.86
N ALA A 223 -26.09 -8.83 -27.26
CA ALA A 223 -26.23 -9.58 -26.02
C ALA A 223 -26.29 -8.64 -24.79
N VAL A 224 -25.66 -7.46 -24.85
CA VAL A 224 -25.83 -6.41 -23.84
C VAL A 224 -27.26 -5.86 -23.89
N ILE A 225 -27.79 -5.59 -25.09
CA ILE A 225 -29.16 -5.10 -25.29
C ILE A 225 -30.19 -6.09 -24.72
N LYS A 226 -30.01 -7.40 -24.96
CA LYS A 226 -30.87 -8.45 -24.38
C LYS A 226 -30.79 -8.51 -22.86
N ALA A 227 -29.59 -8.40 -22.29
CA ALA A 227 -29.42 -8.36 -20.84
C ALA A 227 -30.06 -7.11 -20.22
N VAL A 228 -30.04 -5.97 -20.93
CA VAL A 228 -30.76 -4.75 -20.54
C VAL A 228 -32.27 -4.96 -20.55
N ASP A 229 -32.83 -5.55 -21.62
CA ASP A 229 -34.27 -5.88 -21.68
C ASP A 229 -34.68 -6.76 -20.50
N GLN A 230 -33.93 -7.83 -20.27
CA GLN A 230 -34.18 -8.74 -19.15
C GLN A 230 -34.10 -8.02 -17.80
N ALA A 231 -33.11 -7.14 -17.60
CA ALA A 231 -32.97 -6.40 -16.35
C ALA A 231 -34.13 -5.41 -16.12
N ILE A 232 -34.65 -4.77 -17.18
CA ILE A 232 -35.80 -3.87 -17.11
C ILE A 232 -37.09 -4.66 -16.78
N ASP A 233 -37.32 -5.78 -17.49
CA ASP A 233 -38.49 -6.63 -17.31
C ASP A 233 -38.55 -7.28 -15.92
N GLU A 234 -37.40 -7.74 -15.40
CA GLU A 234 -37.32 -8.35 -14.07
C GLU A 234 -37.42 -7.33 -12.92
N ASN A 235 -37.24 -6.03 -13.19
CA ASN A 235 -37.17 -4.99 -12.15
C ASN A 235 -38.11 -3.79 -12.43
N PRO A 236 -39.44 -4.00 -12.54
CA PRO A 236 -40.39 -2.94 -12.86
C PRO A 236 -40.44 -1.82 -11.80
N LYS A 237 -40.06 -2.12 -10.57
CA LYS A 237 -39.97 -1.11 -9.49
C LYS A 237 -38.88 -0.08 -9.77
N ALA A 238 -37.71 -0.51 -10.24
CA ALA A 238 -36.60 0.38 -10.59
C ALA A 238 -36.95 1.28 -11.78
N VAL A 239 -37.73 0.77 -12.74
CA VAL A 239 -38.26 1.55 -13.88
C VAL A 239 -39.19 2.67 -13.39
N SER A 240 -40.11 2.34 -12.47
CA SER A 240 -41.02 3.33 -11.86
C SER A 240 -40.24 4.39 -11.06
N ASP A 241 -39.27 3.97 -10.26
CA ASP A 241 -38.44 4.88 -9.46
C ASP A 241 -37.64 5.86 -10.35
N TYR A 242 -37.13 5.39 -11.50
CA TYR A 242 -36.50 6.27 -12.51
C TYR A 242 -37.49 7.29 -13.09
N LYS A 243 -38.69 6.85 -13.50
CA LYS A 243 -39.75 7.74 -14.02
C LYS A 243 -40.21 8.79 -12.99
N ASN A 244 -40.08 8.48 -11.69
CA ASN A 244 -40.34 9.40 -10.60
C ASN A 244 -39.17 10.35 -10.27
N GLY A 245 -38.10 10.35 -11.08
CA GLY A 245 -36.95 11.25 -10.95
C GLY A 245 -35.81 10.73 -10.06
N GLN A 246 -35.82 9.45 -9.68
CA GLN A 246 -34.70 8.86 -8.93
C GLN A 246 -33.63 8.30 -9.87
N GLU A 247 -32.64 9.13 -10.23
CA GLU A 247 -31.54 8.72 -11.12
C GLU A 247 -30.73 7.52 -10.61
N ASN A 248 -30.70 7.28 -9.29
CA ASN A 248 -30.02 6.13 -8.68
C ASN A 248 -30.58 4.77 -9.13
N ALA A 249 -31.83 4.72 -9.60
CA ALA A 249 -32.44 3.49 -10.09
C ALA A 249 -31.73 2.95 -11.35
N VAL A 250 -31.12 3.82 -12.17
CA VAL A 250 -30.30 3.43 -13.32
C VAL A 250 -29.06 2.67 -12.86
N ASN A 251 -28.40 3.12 -11.79
CA ASN A 251 -27.21 2.44 -11.25
C ASN A 251 -27.54 1.03 -10.73
N PHE A 252 -28.74 0.84 -10.18
CA PHE A 252 -29.21 -0.49 -9.78
C PHE A 252 -29.41 -1.41 -10.99
N LEU A 253 -30.02 -0.90 -12.07
CA LEU A 253 -30.21 -1.66 -13.32
C LEU A 253 -28.86 -2.00 -13.98
N VAL A 254 -27.90 -1.07 -14.00
CA VAL A 254 -26.53 -1.35 -14.44
C VAL A 254 -25.93 -2.51 -13.65
N GLY A 255 -26.10 -2.52 -12.32
CA GLY A 255 -25.66 -3.63 -11.46
C GLY A 255 -26.28 -4.98 -11.83
N GLN A 256 -27.57 -5.01 -12.20
CA GLN A 256 -28.24 -6.23 -12.65
C GLN A 256 -27.71 -6.71 -14.01
N VAL A 257 -27.49 -5.80 -14.96
CA VAL A 257 -26.89 -6.15 -16.25
C VAL A 257 -25.47 -6.67 -16.08
N MET A 258 -24.67 -6.07 -15.21
CA MET A 258 -23.34 -6.59 -14.87
C MET A 258 -23.41 -7.98 -14.23
N ARG A 259 -24.42 -8.26 -13.40
CA ARG A 259 -24.64 -9.60 -12.83
C ARG A 259 -24.98 -10.63 -13.93
N LEU A 260 -25.89 -10.29 -14.84
CA LEU A 260 -26.32 -11.16 -15.95
C LEU A 260 -25.17 -11.45 -16.93
N THR A 261 -24.34 -10.44 -17.21
CA THR A 261 -23.20 -10.54 -18.13
C THR A 261 -21.89 -10.95 -17.42
N ARG A 262 -21.94 -11.31 -16.14
CA ARG A 262 -20.79 -11.66 -15.28
C ARG A 262 -19.68 -10.60 -15.21
N GLY A 263 -20.01 -9.35 -15.51
CA GLY A 263 -19.08 -8.22 -15.52
C GLY A 263 -18.36 -8.01 -16.86
N LYS A 264 -18.73 -8.74 -17.91
CA LYS A 264 -18.17 -8.55 -19.26
C LYS A 264 -18.73 -7.33 -19.99
N ALA A 265 -19.90 -6.82 -19.57
CA ALA A 265 -20.46 -5.60 -20.13
C ALA A 265 -19.78 -4.35 -19.55
N ASN A 266 -19.47 -3.38 -20.41
CA ASN A 266 -18.93 -2.09 -19.99
C ASN A 266 -20.01 -1.29 -19.25
N ALA A 267 -19.75 -0.89 -18.00
CA ALA A 267 -20.71 -0.16 -17.18
C ALA A 267 -21.14 1.19 -17.79
N GLY A 268 -20.22 1.90 -18.44
CA GLY A 268 -20.50 3.19 -19.07
C GLY A 268 -21.40 3.08 -20.31
N GLU A 269 -21.15 2.09 -21.17
CA GLU A 269 -22.00 1.81 -22.34
C GLU A 269 -23.36 1.27 -21.91
N THR A 270 -23.38 0.37 -20.92
CA THR A 270 -24.62 -0.18 -20.35
C THR A 270 -25.52 0.91 -19.78
N ASN A 271 -24.94 1.89 -19.06
CA ASN A 271 -25.69 3.00 -18.50
C ASN A 271 -26.35 3.86 -19.61
N LYS A 272 -25.64 4.12 -20.71
CA LYS A 272 -26.21 4.84 -21.87
C LYS A 272 -27.38 4.07 -22.48
N ILE A 273 -27.20 2.77 -22.76
CA ILE A 273 -28.24 1.93 -23.37
C ILE A 273 -29.49 1.85 -22.47
N ILE A 274 -29.31 1.73 -21.16
CA ILE A 274 -30.43 1.73 -20.20
C ILE A 274 -31.18 3.06 -20.24
N LYS A 275 -30.47 4.20 -20.21
CA LYS A 275 -31.12 5.52 -20.28
C LYS A 275 -31.90 5.70 -21.58
N ASP A 276 -31.30 5.37 -22.71
CA ASP A 276 -31.95 5.50 -24.03
C ASP A 276 -33.23 4.63 -24.10
N LYS A 277 -33.22 3.43 -23.52
CA LYS A 277 -34.41 2.56 -23.43
C LYS A 277 -35.46 3.07 -22.46
N LEU A 278 -35.06 3.59 -21.30
CA LEU A 278 -36.01 4.13 -20.31
C LEU A 278 -36.65 5.44 -20.77
N ASP A 279 -35.92 6.27 -21.51
CA ASP A 279 -36.42 7.54 -22.05
C ASP A 279 -37.34 7.32 -23.27
N SER A 280 -37.26 6.16 -23.93
CA SER A 280 -38.17 5.75 -25.02
C SER A 280 -39.42 4.98 -24.56
N LEU A 281 -39.54 4.70 -23.25
CA LEU A 281 -40.66 4.00 -22.59
C LEU A 281 -41.62 4.95 -21.88
#